data_AF-A0A8T3PMP9-F1
#
_entry.id   AF-A0A8T3PMP9-F1
#
_cell.length_a   1.000
_cell.length_b   1.000
_cell.length_c   1.000
_cell.angle_alpha   90.00
_cell.angle_beta   90.00
_cell.angle_gamma   90.00
#
_symmetry.space_group_name_H-M   'P 1'
#
loop_
_entity.id
_entity.type
_entity.pdbx_description
1 polymer ?
#
loop_
_entity_poly.entity_id
_entity_poly.type
_entity_poly.pdbx_seq_one_letter_code
_entity_poly.pdbx_strand_id
1 'polypeptide(L)'
;MANCTTSRLPSLHERLEQIQQVFTQDLGPMTSTQYDPARGGQYSRDRQEQRRRWDSLCVLLDMWLERAIPLSAELDAAALALATFPDDVRIAPDHWFMEVAYSEWLDTWTAWTVRVGSVTRILEPPHPAWKLVRMIVLQHELSDALIQEAFCAFPGMTHICGLVLIRMPDHLMLDEHFFQRLIGSSGFKSLHYLRSVGHSLNDRVLEFLAGWPGADQLMMLELDTSTFSTRAIQALVTSPHLRALEVLRLNAVTIPLP
;
A
#
# COMPACT_ATOMS: atom_id res chain seq x y z
N MET A 1 14.39 30.84 22.51
CA MET A 1 14.25 31.34 21.13
C MET A 1 15.30 30.63 20.28
N ALA A 2 14.92 29.55 19.59
CA ALA A 2 15.82 28.89 18.65
C ALA A 2 15.97 29.78 17.41
N ASN A 3 17.20 30.11 17.02
CA ASN A 3 17.49 30.81 15.78
C ASN A 3 17.02 29.93 14.62
N CYS A 4 15.85 30.23 14.09
CA CYS A 4 15.35 29.65 12.85
C CYS A 4 16.19 30.25 11.73
N THR A 5 17.34 29.63 11.44
CA THR A 5 18.16 29.97 10.29
C THR A 5 17.30 29.73 9.05
N THR A 6 16.94 30.81 8.37
CA THR A 6 16.24 30.77 7.08
C THR A 6 17.14 30.11 6.05
N SER A 7 17.13 28.77 6.00
CA SER A 7 17.88 28.03 5.01
C SER A 7 17.30 28.35 3.63
N ARG A 8 18.16 28.79 2.71
CA ARG A 8 17.80 29.06 1.32
C ARG A 8 17.10 27.83 0.72
N LEU A 9 16.00 28.04 0.00
CA LEU A 9 15.35 26.96 -0.75
C LEU A 9 16.30 26.47 -1.86
N PRO A 10 16.50 25.15 -2.04
CA PRO A 10 17.33 24.63 -3.11
C PRO A 10 16.69 24.96 -4.46
N SER A 11 17.51 25.28 -5.45
CA SER A 11 17.14 25.43 -6.85
C SER A 11 16.66 24.11 -7.45
N LEU A 12 15.96 24.16 -8.59
CA LEU A 12 15.54 22.96 -9.31
C LEU A 12 16.73 22.05 -9.64
N HIS A 13 17.85 22.63 -10.09
CA HIS A 13 19.05 21.86 -10.42
C HIS A 13 19.60 21.10 -9.20
N GLU A 14 19.75 21.79 -8.06
CA GLU A 14 20.19 21.16 -6.80
C GLU A 14 19.24 20.04 -6.35
N ARG A 15 17.93 20.21 -6.54
CA ARG A 15 16.95 19.16 -6.21
C ARG A 15 17.07 17.95 -7.14
N LEU A 16 17.25 18.15 -8.44
CA LEU A 16 17.49 17.05 -9.37
C LEU A 16 18.79 16.30 -9.07
N GLU A 17 19.85 17.02 -8.68
CA GLU A 17 21.10 16.41 -8.21
C GLU A 17 20.88 15.61 -6.92
N GLN A 18 20.08 16.11 -5.98
CA GLN A 18 19.71 15.37 -4.75
C GLN A 18 18.97 14.06 -5.07
N ILE A 19 18.03 14.06 -6.02
CA ILE A 19 17.39 12.82 -6.50
C ILE A 19 18.43 11.87 -7.07
N GLN A 20 19.28 12.35 -7.98
CA GLN A 20 20.32 11.52 -8.58
C GLN A 20 21.24 10.93 -7.52
N GLN A 21 21.62 11.71 -6.51
CA GLN A 21 22.45 11.28 -5.40
C GLN A 21 21.81 10.12 -4.62
N VAL A 22 20.50 10.15 -4.35
CA VAL A 22 19.78 9.03 -3.71
C VAL A 22 19.98 7.71 -4.47
N PHE A 23 20.09 7.75 -5.80
CA PHE A 23 20.26 6.55 -6.62
C PHE A 23 21.71 6.15 -6.90
N THR A 24 22.68 7.05 -6.70
CA THR A 24 24.10 6.77 -6.96
C THR A 24 24.93 6.58 -5.71
N GLN A 25 24.48 7.07 -4.55
CA GLN A 25 25.24 7.00 -3.31
C GLN A 25 25.34 5.56 -2.79
N ASP A 26 26.54 5.18 -2.35
CA ASP A 26 26.73 3.96 -1.56
C ASP A 26 26.16 4.20 -0.15
N LEU A 27 25.10 3.46 0.19
CA LEU A 27 24.44 3.54 1.50
C LEU A 27 25.18 2.75 2.58
N GLY A 28 26.36 2.19 2.27
CA GLY A 28 27.19 1.44 3.20
C GLY A 28 26.62 0.06 3.55
N PRO A 29 27.32 -0.70 4.41
CA PRO A 29 26.93 -2.05 4.77
C PRO A 29 25.58 -2.06 5.51
N MET A 30 24.75 -3.07 5.23
CA MET A 30 23.50 -3.27 5.96
C MET A 30 23.80 -3.84 7.33
N THR A 31 23.33 -3.16 8.37
CA THR A 31 23.53 -3.56 9.77
C THR A 31 22.46 -4.55 10.26
N SER A 32 21.41 -4.79 9.46
CA SER A 32 20.26 -5.60 9.83
C SER A 32 19.64 -6.29 8.61
N THR A 33 19.14 -7.52 8.79
CA THR A 33 18.28 -8.16 7.79
C THR A 33 16.86 -7.63 7.97
N GLN A 34 16.38 -6.86 6.99
CA GLN A 34 15.01 -6.34 7.02
C GLN A 34 14.05 -7.44 6.57
N TYR A 35 13.10 -7.80 7.44
CA TYR A 35 12.04 -8.76 7.14
C TYR A 35 11.03 -8.14 6.18
N ASP A 36 10.60 -8.91 5.18
CA ASP A 36 9.59 -8.47 4.21
C ASP A 36 8.20 -8.97 4.60
N PRO A 37 7.33 -8.10 5.17
CA PRO A 37 5.96 -8.49 5.45
C PRO A 37 5.17 -8.80 4.17
N ALA A 38 5.53 -8.23 3.00
CA ALA A 38 4.83 -8.47 1.74
C ALA A 38 5.10 -9.89 1.20
N ARG A 39 6.31 -10.44 1.36
CA ARG A 39 6.65 -11.80 0.85
C ARG A 39 6.75 -12.88 1.93
N GLY A 40 6.71 -12.54 3.20
CA GLY A 40 6.93 -13.49 4.29
C GLY A 40 8.34 -14.09 4.27
N GLY A 41 9.34 -13.33 3.82
CA GLY A 41 10.71 -13.82 3.60
C GLY A 41 11.78 -12.72 3.71
N GLN A 42 13.04 -13.09 3.52
CA GLN A 42 14.16 -12.14 3.47
C GLN A 42 14.38 -11.65 2.04
N TYR A 43 14.54 -10.34 1.87
CA TYR A 43 14.93 -9.74 0.60
C TYR A 43 16.37 -10.13 0.21
N SER A 44 16.64 -10.22 -1.10
CA SER A 44 18.02 -10.21 -1.59
C SER A 44 18.71 -8.89 -1.24
N ARG A 45 20.03 -8.91 -1.13
CA ARG A 45 20.83 -7.70 -0.84
C ARG A 45 20.51 -6.55 -1.81
N ASP A 46 20.38 -6.84 -3.10
CA ASP A 46 20.04 -5.83 -4.12
C ASP A 46 18.65 -5.21 -3.87
N ARG A 47 17.67 -6.02 -3.48
CA ARG A 47 16.32 -5.53 -3.17
C ARG A 47 16.28 -4.71 -1.89
N GLN A 48 17.02 -5.11 -0.86
CA GLN A 48 17.17 -4.31 0.35
C GLN A 48 17.81 -2.96 0.02
N GLU A 49 18.80 -2.94 -0.88
CA GLU A 49 19.45 -1.70 -1.30
C GLU A 49 18.48 -0.78 -2.06
N GLN A 50 17.74 -1.33 -3.02
CA GLN A 50 16.68 -0.60 -3.72
C GLN A 50 15.64 -0.05 -2.74
N ARG A 51 15.27 -0.83 -1.72
CA ARG A 51 14.33 -0.38 -0.68
C ARG A 51 14.87 0.79 0.13
N ARG A 52 16.14 0.76 0.56
CA ARG A 52 16.77 1.89 1.26
C ARG A 52 16.77 3.17 0.41
N ARG A 53 17.00 3.04 -0.90
CA ARG A 53 16.97 4.17 -1.83
C ARG A 53 15.55 4.73 -1.99
N TRP A 54 14.56 3.86 -2.08
CA TRP A 54 13.16 4.27 -2.07
C TRP A 54 12.80 5.01 -0.78
N ASP A 55 13.13 4.47 0.39
CA ASP A 55 12.85 5.12 1.68
C ASP A 55 13.54 6.51 1.78
N SER A 56 14.78 6.60 1.30
CA SER A 56 15.53 7.87 1.24
C SER A 56 14.88 8.90 0.31
N LEU A 57 14.35 8.46 -0.84
CA LEU A 57 13.61 9.30 -1.76
C LEU A 57 12.33 9.83 -1.10
N CYS A 58 11.57 8.98 -0.40
CA CYS A 58 10.34 9.40 0.28
C CYS A 58 10.61 10.53 1.28
N VAL A 59 11.61 10.36 2.14
CA VAL A 59 12.02 11.39 3.12
C VAL A 59 12.40 12.71 2.42
N LEU A 60 13.12 12.63 1.29
CA LEU A 60 13.50 13.81 0.52
C LEU A 60 12.28 14.54 -0.05
N LEU A 61 11.31 13.79 -0.60
CA LEU A 61 10.08 14.35 -1.17
C LEU A 61 9.20 14.99 -0.08
N ASP A 62 9.06 14.35 1.09
CA ASP A 62 8.31 14.88 2.23
C ASP A 62 8.89 16.22 2.70
N MET A 63 10.21 16.27 2.90
CA MET A 63 10.91 17.50 3.30
C MET A 63 10.67 18.65 2.32
N TRP A 64 10.54 18.37 1.02
CA TRP A 64 10.25 19.41 0.03
C TRP A 64 8.80 19.85 0.04
N LEU A 65 7.85 18.93 0.25
CA LEU A 65 6.44 19.26 0.36
C LEU A 65 6.12 20.07 1.62
N GLU A 66 6.74 19.75 2.75
CA GLU A 66 6.66 20.56 3.99
C GLU A 66 7.12 22.00 3.76
N ARG A 67 8.00 22.22 2.78
CA ARG A 67 8.49 23.55 2.37
C ARG A 67 7.71 24.18 1.22
N ALA A 68 6.55 23.60 0.86
CA ALA A 68 5.69 24.02 -0.24
C ALA A 68 6.41 24.11 -1.60
N ILE A 69 7.41 23.25 -1.84
CA ILE A 69 8.14 23.20 -3.11
C ILE A 69 7.31 22.41 -4.13
N PRO A 70 7.02 22.95 -5.33
CA PRO A 70 6.36 22.18 -6.38
C PRO A 70 7.27 21.07 -6.90
N LEU A 71 6.72 19.87 -7.08
CA LEU A 71 7.49 18.65 -7.35
C LEU A 71 7.34 18.07 -8.78
N SER A 72 6.77 18.81 -9.73
CA SER A 72 6.39 18.21 -11.03
C SER A 72 7.58 17.57 -11.76
N ALA A 73 8.68 18.31 -11.95
CA ALA A 73 9.87 17.84 -12.63
C ALA A 73 10.65 16.79 -11.81
N GLU A 74 10.68 16.98 -10.49
CA GLU A 74 11.32 16.09 -9.52
C GLU A 74 10.68 14.69 -9.56
N LEU A 75 9.35 14.64 -9.59
CA LEU A 75 8.65 13.37 -9.64
C LEU A 75 8.81 12.66 -10.99
N ASP A 76 8.98 13.40 -12.09
CA ASP A 76 9.26 12.80 -13.40
C ASP A 76 10.69 12.20 -13.44
N ALA A 77 11.66 12.92 -12.86
CA ALA A 77 13.02 12.41 -12.70
C ALA A 77 13.06 11.17 -11.77
N ALA A 78 12.35 11.22 -10.65
CA ALA A 78 12.22 10.09 -9.74
C ALA A 78 11.53 8.89 -10.42
N ALA A 79 10.46 9.11 -11.19
CA ALA A 79 9.78 8.06 -11.94
C ALA A 79 10.72 7.37 -12.94
N LEU A 80 11.54 8.15 -13.65
CA LEU A 80 12.53 7.61 -14.58
C LEU A 80 13.58 6.76 -13.86
N ALA A 81 14.12 7.23 -12.73
CA ALA A 81 15.10 6.48 -11.94
C ALA A 81 14.51 5.18 -11.37
N LEU A 82 13.25 5.21 -10.93
CA LEU A 82 12.51 4.08 -10.38
C LEU A 82 12.02 3.09 -11.45
N ALA A 83 12.14 3.38 -12.74
CA ALA A 83 11.64 2.51 -13.81
C ALA A 83 12.27 1.10 -13.80
N THR A 84 13.46 0.97 -13.21
CA THR A 84 14.17 -0.31 -13.06
C THR A 84 13.89 -1.02 -11.74
N PHE A 85 13.17 -0.36 -10.81
CA PHE A 85 12.88 -0.92 -9.50
C PHE A 85 11.68 -1.86 -9.61
N PRO A 86 11.72 -3.05 -8.97
CA PRO A 86 10.55 -3.89 -8.82
C PRO A 86 9.39 -3.16 -8.13
N ASP A 87 8.16 -3.47 -8.51
CA ASP A 87 6.94 -2.84 -7.95
C ASP A 87 6.84 -3.00 -6.44
N ASP A 88 7.24 -4.14 -5.91
CA ASP A 88 7.18 -4.44 -4.48
C ASP A 88 8.27 -3.76 -3.65
N VAL A 89 9.22 -3.06 -4.28
CA VAL A 89 10.11 -2.14 -3.57
C VAL A 89 9.41 -0.80 -3.31
N ARG A 90 8.52 -0.38 -4.21
CA ARG A 90 7.87 0.94 -4.22
C ARG A 90 6.61 0.93 -3.34
N ILE A 91 6.81 0.58 -2.08
CA ILE A 91 5.74 0.50 -1.07
C ILE A 91 5.45 1.89 -0.52
N ALA A 92 4.18 2.29 -0.46
CA ALA A 92 3.80 3.52 0.22
C ALA A 92 4.35 3.52 1.66
N PRO A 93 5.05 4.58 2.09
CA PRO A 93 5.31 4.81 3.51
C PRO A 93 3.97 4.87 4.28
N ASP A 94 3.97 4.35 5.51
CA ASP A 94 2.75 4.30 6.33
C ASP A 94 2.12 5.69 6.51
N HIS A 95 2.93 6.74 6.68
CA HIS A 95 2.42 8.10 6.86
C HIS A 95 1.77 8.70 5.60
N TRP A 96 2.17 8.29 4.39
CA TRP A 96 1.45 8.68 3.16
C TRP A 96 0.07 8.05 3.11
N PHE A 97 -0.07 6.83 3.63
CA PHE A 97 -1.38 6.19 3.76
C PHE A 97 -2.25 6.85 4.82
N MET A 98 -1.66 7.39 5.90
CA MET A 98 -2.39 8.14 6.93
C MET A 98 -3.06 9.41 6.40
N GLU A 99 -2.61 9.96 5.27
CA GLU A 99 -3.31 11.04 4.57
C GLU A 99 -4.62 10.57 3.90
N VAL A 100 -4.68 9.31 3.46
CA VAL A 100 -5.82 8.75 2.71
C VAL A 100 -6.90 8.22 3.64
N ALA A 101 -6.53 7.55 4.74
CA ALA A 101 -7.46 6.67 5.44
C ALA A 101 -7.69 7.00 6.91
N TYR A 102 -7.19 8.12 7.45
CA TYR A 102 -7.31 8.36 8.88
C TYR A 102 -8.33 9.43 9.25
N SER A 103 -9.32 9.03 10.06
CA SER A 103 -9.95 9.91 11.05
C SER A 103 -8.95 10.10 12.20
N GLU A 104 -8.72 11.34 12.62
CA GLU A 104 -7.83 11.69 13.74
C GLU A 104 -7.87 10.65 14.88
N TRP A 105 -6.77 9.92 15.11
CA TRP A 105 -6.60 9.33 16.44
C TRP A 105 -6.24 10.46 17.39
N LEU A 106 -7.17 10.74 18.28
CA LEU A 106 -6.88 11.39 19.54
C LEU A 106 -6.05 10.42 20.37
N ASP A 107 -4.76 10.72 20.49
CA ASP A 107 -3.91 10.12 21.52
C ASP A 107 -4.39 10.64 22.88
N THR A 108 -5.45 10.04 23.46
CA THR A 108 -5.80 10.28 24.86
C THR A 108 -4.89 9.46 25.77
N TRP A 109 -3.62 9.83 25.79
CA TRP A 109 -2.73 9.62 26.94
C TRP A 109 -2.22 10.99 27.43
N THR A 110 -3.13 11.94 27.65
CA THR A 110 -3.24 12.82 28.85
C THR A 110 -4.08 14.09 28.56
N ALA A 111 -5.09 14.32 29.41
CA ALA A 111 -5.80 15.59 29.68
C ALA A 111 -6.85 16.15 28.68
N TRP A 112 -8.13 15.90 29.01
CA TRP A 112 -9.37 16.68 28.81
C TRP A 112 -9.32 18.01 28.02
N THR A 113 -9.81 18.02 26.76
CA THR A 113 -10.90 18.89 26.26
C THR A 113 -11.28 18.49 24.82
N VAL A 114 -12.59 18.39 24.56
CA VAL A 114 -13.22 17.81 23.37
C VAL A 114 -12.76 18.46 22.06
N ARG A 115 -12.40 17.63 21.07
CA ARG A 115 -12.58 17.96 19.64
C ARG A 115 -13.20 16.78 18.91
N VAL A 116 -14.35 17.04 18.31
CA VAL A 116 -15.07 16.15 17.40
C VAL A 116 -14.40 16.28 16.03
N GLY A 117 -13.68 15.25 15.58
CA GLY A 117 -13.03 15.20 14.27
C GLY A 117 -13.82 14.31 13.31
N SER A 118 -14.45 14.93 12.31
CA SER A 118 -15.15 14.24 11.23
C SER A 118 -14.15 13.66 10.23
N VAL A 119 -14.57 12.70 9.40
CA VAL A 119 -13.83 12.19 8.24
C VAL A 119 -13.51 13.37 7.30
N THR A 120 -12.37 14.04 7.49
CA THR A 120 -12.06 15.31 6.79
C THR A 120 -10.89 15.18 5.81
N ARG A 121 -10.00 14.17 5.96
CA ARG A 121 -8.74 14.09 5.19
C ARG A 121 -8.82 13.43 3.81
N ILE A 122 -9.89 12.69 3.51
CA ILE A 122 -10.13 12.14 2.15
C ILE A 122 -10.33 13.26 1.09
N LEU A 123 -10.55 14.51 1.52
CA LEU A 123 -10.76 15.66 0.63
C LEU A 123 -9.48 16.44 0.30
N GLU A 124 -8.35 16.15 0.93
CA GLU A 124 -7.09 16.80 0.54
C GLU A 124 -6.59 16.23 -0.79
N PRO A 125 -6.00 17.06 -1.66
CA PRO A 125 -5.44 16.58 -2.91
C PRO A 125 -4.38 15.50 -2.59
N PRO A 126 -4.36 14.38 -3.34
CA PRO A 126 -3.45 13.28 -3.06
C PRO A 126 -2.01 13.76 -3.05
N HIS A 127 -1.20 13.21 -2.13
CA HIS A 127 0.23 13.42 -2.11
C HIS A 127 0.81 13.30 -3.53
N PRO A 128 1.47 14.33 -4.09
CA PRO A 128 1.92 14.29 -5.48
C PRO A 128 2.82 13.09 -5.80
N ALA A 129 3.60 12.62 -4.81
CA ALA A 129 4.44 11.44 -4.95
C ALA A 129 3.69 10.11 -5.01
N TRP A 130 2.37 10.10 -4.75
CA TRP A 130 1.55 8.90 -4.82
C TRP A 130 1.66 8.21 -6.19
N LYS A 131 1.88 8.97 -7.27
CA LYS A 131 2.12 8.42 -8.63
C LYS A 131 3.34 7.48 -8.74
N LEU A 132 4.25 7.52 -7.77
CA LEU A 132 5.46 6.68 -7.71
C LEU A 132 5.24 5.36 -6.96
N VAL A 133 4.24 5.31 -6.08
CA VAL A 133 3.89 4.10 -5.31
C VAL A 133 3.40 3.01 -6.26
N ARG A 134 3.70 1.74 -5.96
CA ARG A 134 3.09 0.59 -6.65
C ARG A 134 2.48 -0.43 -5.72
N MET A 135 2.92 -0.47 -4.47
CA MET A 135 2.40 -1.41 -3.50
C MET A 135 1.92 -0.67 -2.26
N ILE A 136 0.81 -1.14 -1.72
CA ILE A 136 0.26 -0.69 -0.45
C ILE A 136 0.29 -1.88 0.50
N VAL A 137 0.84 -1.65 1.69
CA VAL A 137 0.79 -2.61 2.80
C VAL A 137 -0.05 -1.99 3.90
N LEU A 138 -1.22 -2.55 4.14
CA LEU A 138 -2.12 -2.12 5.20
C LEU A 138 -1.94 -3.04 6.39
N GLN A 139 -1.37 -2.50 7.46
CA GLN A 139 -1.29 -3.15 8.77
C GLN A 139 -2.33 -2.61 9.76
N HIS A 140 -2.95 -1.47 9.42
CA HIS A 140 -3.91 -0.77 10.26
C HIS A 140 -5.34 -1.05 9.81
N GLU A 141 -6.26 -0.87 10.76
CA GLU A 141 -7.68 -1.02 10.51
C GLU A 141 -8.21 -0.04 9.46
N LEU A 142 -9.02 -0.59 8.55
CA LEU A 142 -10.09 0.14 7.88
C LEU A 142 -11.41 -0.27 8.54
N SER A 143 -11.60 -0.02 9.83
CA SER A 143 -12.78 -0.50 10.57
C SER A 143 -14.06 0.25 10.23
N ASP A 144 -13.94 1.50 9.79
CA ASP A 144 -15.07 2.34 9.41
C ASP A 144 -15.45 2.12 7.93
N ALA A 145 -16.72 1.88 7.66
CA ALA A 145 -17.24 1.63 6.32
C ALA A 145 -17.04 2.81 5.35
N LEU A 146 -17.10 4.05 5.85
CA LEU A 146 -16.82 5.25 5.05
C LEU A 146 -15.34 5.34 4.71
N ILE A 147 -14.45 4.97 5.63
CA ILE A 147 -13.01 4.92 5.37
C ILE A 147 -12.71 3.84 4.32
N GLN A 148 -13.32 2.66 4.42
CA GLN A 148 -13.19 1.61 3.41
C GLN A 148 -13.69 2.07 2.04
N GLU A 149 -14.83 2.74 1.99
CA GLU A 149 -15.39 3.29 0.75
C GLU A 149 -14.46 4.33 0.13
N ALA A 150 -13.98 5.27 0.94
CA ALA A 150 -13.05 6.29 0.49
C ALA A 150 -11.71 5.73 0.02
N PHE A 151 -11.16 4.75 0.75
CA PHE A 151 -9.97 4.02 0.33
C PHE A 151 -10.17 3.39 -1.05
N CYS A 152 -11.32 2.72 -1.24
CA CYS A 152 -11.64 2.10 -2.52
C CYS A 152 -11.89 3.13 -3.64
N ALA A 153 -12.44 4.30 -3.31
CA ALA A 153 -12.74 5.37 -4.26
C ALA A 153 -11.54 6.28 -4.57
N PHE A 154 -10.41 6.10 -3.88
CA PHE A 154 -9.28 7.01 -3.99
C PHE A 154 -8.67 7.01 -5.41
N PRO A 155 -8.64 8.16 -6.11
CA PRO A 155 -8.18 8.23 -7.50
C PRO A 155 -6.73 7.78 -7.69
N GLY A 156 -5.91 7.92 -6.65
CA GLY A 156 -4.52 7.47 -6.65
C GLY A 156 -4.35 5.94 -6.70
N MET A 157 -5.42 5.14 -6.63
CA MET A 157 -5.31 3.68 -6.66
C MET A 157 -5.03 3.11 -8.06
N THR A 158 -5.32 3.87 -9.12
CA THR A 158 -5.31 3.38 -10.51
C THR A 158 -4.00 2.74 -10.99
N HIS A 159 -2.86 3.10 -10.40
CA HIS A 159 -1.53 2.58 -10.74
C HIS A 159 -0.95 1.63 -9.67
N ILE A 160 -1.73 1.28 -8.65
CA ILE A 160 -1.32 0.35 -7.61
C ILE A 160 -1.40 -1.07 -8.16
N CYS A 161 -0.24 -1.74 -8.18
CA CYS A 161 -0.09 -3.10 -8.67
C CYS A 161 -0.12 -4.13 -7.52
N GLY A 162 0.11 -3.71 -6.28
CA GLY A 162 0.15 -4.61 -5.13
C GLY A 162 -0.66 -4.10 -3.93
N LEU A 163 -1.47 -4.97 -3.36
CA LEU A 163 -2.21 -4.71 -2.13
C LEU A 163 -1.96 -5.85 -1.14
N VAL A 164 -1.33 -5.54 -0.01
CA VAL A 164 -1.12 -6.46 1.10
C VAL A 164 -1.98 -5.98 2.26
N LEU A 165 -2.85 -6.85 2.77
CA LEU A 165 -3.75 -6.61 3.89
C LEU A 165 -3.31 -7.52 5.03
N ILE A 166 -2.82 -6.95 6.12
CA ILE A 166 -2.32 -7.70 7.27
C ILE A 166 -3.19 -7.38 8.48
N ARG A 167 -3.86 -8.41 9.02
CA ARG A 167 -4.59 -8.27 10.26
C ARG A 167 -3.64 -8.31 11.45
N MET A 168 -3.83 -7.35 12.34
CA MET A 168 -3.21 -7.33 13.66
C MET A 168 -4.17 -7.92 14.72
N PRO A 169 -3.68 -8.59 15.79
CA PRO A 169 -4.52 -9.43 16.68
C PRO A 169 -5.75 -8.74 17.28
N ASP A 170 -5.63 -7.46 17.63
CA ASP A 170 -6.67 -6.67 18.29
C ASP A 170 -7.55 -5.88 17.32
N HIS A 171 -7.39 -6.13 16.03
CA HIS A 171 -7.98 -5.30 14.99
C HIS A 171 -9.22 -5.92 14.33
N LEU A 172 -10.20 -5.07 14.03
CA LEU A 172 -11.43 -5.46 13.34
C LEU A 172 -11.13 -6.08 11.97
N MET A 173 -11.92 -7.09 11.63
CA MET A 173 -11.72 -7.86 10.41
C MET A 173 -12.14 -7.04 9.19
N LEU A 174 -11.33 -7.04 8.13
CA LEU A 174 -11.85 -6.77 6.79
C LEU A 174 -12.94 -7.80 6.50
N ASP A 175 -14.12 -7.31 6.19
CA ASP A 175 -15.31 -8.11 5.99
C ASP A 175 -15.62 -8.31 4.51
N GLU A 176 -16.69 -9.05 4.24
CA GLU A 176 -17.22 -9.27 2.89
C GLU A 176 -17.52 -7.93 2.17
N HIS A 177 -18.00 -6.93 2.89
CA HIS A 177 -18.35 -5.63 2.32
C HIS A 177 -17.12 -4.86 1.83
N PHE A 178 -15.99 -4.95 2.54
CA PHE A 178 -14.72 -4.41 2.05
C PHE A 178 -14.35 -4.99 0.69
N PHE A 179 -14.35 -6.32 0.55
CA PHE A 179 -14.00 -6.96 -0.71
C PHE A 179 -14.99 -6.64 -1.82
N GLN A 180 -16.29 -6.58 -1.50
CA GLN A 180 -17.30 -6.15 -2.46
C GLN A 180 -17.02 -4.73 -3.00
N ARG A 181 -16.63 -3.80 -2.12
CA ARG A 181 -16.23 -2.43 -2.51
C ARG A 181 -14.93 -2.41 -3.31
N LEU A 182 -13.93 -3.16 -2.89
CA LEU A 182 -12.63 -3.28 -3.57
C LEU A 182 -12.83 -3.73 -5.02
N ILE A 183 -13.64 -4.77 -5.22
CA ILE A 183 -13.94 -5.40 -6.51
C ILE A 183 -14.81 -4.51 -7.40
N GLY A 184 -15.75 -3.78 -6.78
CA GLY A 184 -16.57 -2.76 -7.46
C GLY A 184 -15.81 -1.49 -7.82
N SER A 185 -14.63 -1.27 -7.24
CA SER A 185 -13.84 -0.08 -7.50
C SER A 185 -13.12 -0.15 -8.85
N SER A 186 -13.18 0.97 -9.57
CA SER A 186 -12.37 1.15 -10.78
C SER A 186 -10.89 1.45 -10.51
N GLY A 187 -10.54 1.71 -9.24
CA GLY A 187 -9.18 2.06 -8.81
C GLY A 187 -8.19 0.89 -8.88
N PHE A 188 -8.63 -0.36 -8.74
CA PHE A 188 -7.72 -1.51 -8.65
C PHE A 188 -7.57 -2.31 -9.94
N LYS A 189 -7.77 -1.68 -11.12
CA LYS A 189 -7.64 -2.36 -12.42
C LYS A 189 -6.22 -2.78 -12.79
N SER A 190 -5.22 -2.22 -12.13
CA SER A 190 -3.81 -2.53 -12.35
C SER A 190 -3.27 -3.55 -11.34
N LEU A 191 -4.13 -4.14 -10.50
CA LEU A 191 -3.69 -5.00 -9.42
C LEU A 191 -3.16 -6.34 -9.95
N HIS A 192 -1.87 -6.59 -9.73
CA HIS A 192 -1.19 -7.83 -10.07
C HIS A 192 -1.00 -8.74 -8.86
N TYR A 193 -1.02 -8.15 -7.67
CA TYR A 193 -0.75 -8.84 -6.43
C TYR A 193 -1.79 -8.46 -5.37
N LEU A 194 -2.49 -9.45 -4.84
CA LEU A 194 -3.40 -9.31 -3.71
C LEU A 194 -3.05 -10.32 -2.63
N ARG A 195 -2.71 -9.83 -1.46
CA ARG A 195 -2.48 -10.65 -0.27
C ARG A 195 -3.36 -10.21 0.88
N SER A 196 -3.99 -11.17 1.54
CA SER A 196 -4.75 -10.96 2.76
C SER A 196 -4.35 -11.98 3.81
N VAL A 197 -3.82 -11.51 4.94
CA VAL A 197 -3.28 -12.34 6.02
C VAL A 197 -4.02 -12.06 7.32
N GLY A 198 -4.39 -13.12 8.03
CA GLY A 198 -5.02 -13.04 9.35
C GLY A 198 -6.52 -12.72 9.30
N HIS A 199 -7.08 -12.42 8.13
CA HIS A 199 -8.49 -12.14 7.96
C HIS A 199 -9.31 -13.43 7.90
N SER A 200 -10.49 -13.45 8.53
CA SER A 200 -11.42 -14.58 8.54
C SER A 200 -12.31 -14.47 7.31
N LEU A 201 -11.73 -14.72 6.14
CA LEU A 201 -12.47 -14.66 4.89
C LEU A 201 -13.38 -15.88 4.77
N ASN A 202 -14.52 -15.69 4.10
CA ASN A 202 -15.54 -16.70 3.87
C ASN A 202 -15.70 -16.99 2.37
N ASP A 203 -16.53 -17.98 2.04
CA ASP A 203 -16.82 -18.38 0.66
C ASP A 203 -17.28 -17.23 -0.24
N ARG A 204 -18.01 -16.26 0.29
CA ARG A 204 -18.52 -15.14 -0.51
C ARG A 204 -17.40 -14.22 -1.01
N VAL A 205 -16.34 -14.05 -0.22
CA VAL A 205 -15.16 -13.29 -0.66
C VAL A 205 -14.52 -13.98 -1.87
N LEU A 206 -14.39 -15.31 -1.86
CA LEU A 206 -13.90 -16.08 -3.02
C LEU A 206 -14.84 -15.96 -4.22
N GLU A 207 -16.15 -16.03 -4.01
CA GLU A 207 -17.13 -15.85 -5.08
C GLU A 207 -17.05 -14.45 -5.71
N PHE A 208 -16.86 -13.41 -4.90
CA PHE A 208 -16.62 -12.06 -5.42
C PHE A 208 -15.32 -11.97 -6.21
N LEU A 209 -14.22 -12.51 -5.68
CA LEU A 209 -12.93 -12.52 -6.39
C LEU A 209 -13.02 -13.31 -7.70
N ALA A 210 -13.75 -14.44 -7.71
CA ALA A 210 -14.01 -15.22 -8.91
C ALA A 210 -14.83 -14.45 -9.95
N GLY A 211 -15.74 -13.58 -9.50
CA GLY A 211 -16.56 -12.72 -10.35
C GLY A 211 -15.92 -11.38 -10.71
N TRP A 212 -14.72 -11.06 -10.23
CA TRP A 212 -14.13 -9.73 -10.35
C TRP A 212 -13.53 -9.48 -11.75
N PRO A 213 -14.11 -8.62 -12.59
CA PRO A 213 -13.61 -8.42 -13.95
C PRO A 213 -12.25 -7.72 -14.01
N GLY A 214 -11.88 -7.00 -12.95
CA GLY A 214 -10.59 -6.33 -12.81
C GLY A 214 -9.43 -7.25 -12.39
N ALA A 215 -9.71 -8.52 -12.11
CA ALA A 215 -8.69 -9.51 -11.73
C ALA A 215 -7.92 -10.09 -12.92
N ASP A 216 -8.14 -9.60 -14.14
CA ASP A 216 -7.58 -10.17 -15.37
C ASP A 216 -6.07 -10.01 -15.52
N GLN A 217 -5.48 -9.13 -14.71
CA GLN A 217 -4.04 -8.96 -14.56
C GLN A 217 -3.51 -9.50 -13.22
N LEU A 218 -4.36 -10.08 -12.37
CA LEU A 218 -3.94 -10.58 -11.06
C LEU A 218 -3.06 -11.82 -11.26
N MET A 219 -1.77 -11.68 -10.99
CA MET A 219 -0.76 -12.74 -11.13
C MET A 219 -0.58 -13.53 -9.84
N MET A 220 -0.80 -12.90 -8.69
CA MET A 220 -0.65 -13.53 -7.38
C MET A 220 -1.82 -13.21 -6.47
N LEU A 221 -2.43 -14.27 -5.94
CA LEU A 221 -3.48 -14.21 -4.93
C LEU A 221 -3.07 -15.07 -3.73
N GLU A 222 -2.85 -14.42 -2.59
CA GLU A 222 -2.54 -15.09 -1.34
C GLU A 222 -3.59 -14.76 -0.28
N LEU A 223 -4.36 -15.77 0.13
CA LEU A 223 -5.38 -15.65 1.17
C LEU A 223 -4.99 -16.60 2.31
N ASP A 224 -4.72 -16.05 3.49
CA ASP A 224 -4.35 -16.82 4.68
C ASP A 224 -5.53 -16.97 5.65
N THR A 225 -5.43 -17.94 6.56
CA THR A 225 -6.28 -18.10 7.75
C THR A 225 -7.77 -18.07 7.46
N SER A 226 -8.20 -18.81 6.43
CA SER A 226 -9.58 -18.78 5.97
C SER A 226 -10.17 -20.18 5.83
N THR A 227 -11.46 -20.32 6.12
CA THR A 227 -12.21 -21.56 5.90
C THR A 227 -13.01 -21.43 4.63
N PHE A 228 -12.58 -22.11 3.57
CA PHE A 228 -13.25 -22.09 2.29
C PHE A 228 -13.80 -23.47 1.94
N SER A 229 -15.02 -23.53 1.42
CA SER A 229 -15.57 -24.76 0.88
C SER A 229 -14.92 -25.12 -0.46
N THR A 230 -14.97 -26.41 -0.80
CA THR A 230 -14.55 -26.91 -2.12
C THR A 230 -15.25 -26.18 -3.26
N ARG A 231 -16.52 -25.80 -3.07
CA ARG A 231 -17.31 -25.07 -4.07
C ARG A 231 -16.74 -23.67 -4.32
N ALA A 232 -16.39 -22.93 -3.27
CA ALA A 232 -15.84 -21.59 -3.40
C ALA A 232 -14.45 -21.60 -4.05
N ILE A 233 -13.60 -22.57 -3.69
CA ILE A 233 -12.30 -22.78 -4.35
C ILE A 233 -12.50 -23.13 -5.83
N GLN A 234 -13.45 -24.02 -6.14
CA GLN A 234 -13.77 -24.37 -7.52
C GLN A 234 -14.23 -23.15 -8.32
N ALA A 235 -15.08 -22.29 -7.73
CA ALA A 235 -15.50 -21.04 -8.37
C ALA A 235 -14.30 -20.13 -8.68
N LEU A 236 -13.36 -19.98 -7.74
CA LEU A 236 -12.15 -19.19 -7.95
C LEU A 236 -11.27 -19.75 -9.08
N VAL A 237 -10.93 -21.04 -9.05
CA VAL A 237 -10.01 -21.63 -10.05
C VAL A 237 -10.64 -21.77 -11.44
N THR A 238 -11.97 -21.75 -11.54
CA THR A 238 -12.70 -21.76 -12.83
C THR A 238 -13.10 -20.36 -13.29
N SER A 239 -12.70 -19.31 -12.57
CA SER A 239 -12.99 -17.93 -12.95
C SER A 239 -12.40 -17.57 -14.31
N PRO A 240 -13.20 -17.02 -15.25
CA PRO A 240 -12.67 -16.50 -16.51
C PRO A 240 -11.86 -15.21 -16.33
N HIS A 241 -11.94 -14.58 -15.16
CA HIS A 241 -11.27 -13.33 -14.85
C HIS A 241 -9.87 -13.54 -14.24
N LEU A 242 -9.50 -14.74 -13.79
CA LEU A 242 -8.19 -15.02 -13.20
C LEU A 242 -7.21 -15.68 -14.17
N ARG A 243 -7.30 -15.34 -15.46
CA ARG A 243 -6.50 -15.95 -16.54
C ARG A 243 -4.99 -15.70 -16.44
N ALA A 244 -4.57 -14.63 -15.76
CA ALA A 244 -3.18 -14.28 -15.55
C ALA A 244 -2.62 -14.83 -14.23
N LEU A 245 -3.43 -15.55 -13.44
CA LEU A 245 -3.03 -16.02 -12.12
C LEU A 245 -1.97 -17.12 -12.24
N GLU A 246 -0.76 -16.81 -11.79
CA GLU A 246 0.38 -17.72 -11.77
C GLU A 246 0.55 -18.39 -10.42
N VAL A 247 0.23 -17.65 -9.35
CA VAL A 247 0.40 -18.10 -7.96
C VAL A 247 -0.90 -17.95 -7.19
N LEU A 248 -1.49 -19.08 -6.82
CA LEU A 248 -2.59 -19.16 -5.88
C LEU A 248 -2.10 -19.80 -4.58
N ARG A 249 -2.19 -19.06 -3.47
CA ARG A 249 -1.87 -19.55 -2.14
C ARG A 249 -3.08 -19.41 -1.25
N LEU A 250 -3.60 -20.55 -0.81
CA LEU A 250 -4.66 -20.62 0.18
C LEU A 250 -4.06 -21.30 1.40
N ASN A 251 -3.52 -20.51 2.32
CA ASN A 251 -2.86 -21.03 3.51
C ASN A 251 -3.91 -21.34 4.58
N ALA A 252 -3.72 -22.44 5.31
CA ALA A 252 -4.62 -22.92 6.36
C ALA A 252 -6.06 -23.20 5.92
N VAL A 253 -6.27 -23.65 4.67
CA VAL A 253 -7.60 -24.12 4.24
C VAL A 253 -7.97 -25.39 4.99
N THR A 254 -8.96 -25.28 5.87
CA THR A 254 -9.65 -26.44 6.41
C THR A 254 -10.75 -26.83 5.44
N ILE A 255 -10.55 -27.90 4.67
CA ILE A 255 -11.62 -28.47 3.84
C ILE A 255 -12.49 -29.33 4.76
N PRO A 256 -13.75 -28.94 5.03
CA PRO A 256 -14.65 -29.81 5.78
C PRO A 256 -14.84 -31.10 4.98
N LEU A 257 -14.54 -32.25 5.61
CA LEU A 257 -14.84 -33.55 5.02
C LEU A 257 -16.37 -33.74 4.95
N PRO A 258 -16.88 -34.37 3.89
CA PRO A 258 -18.32 -34.63 3.71
C PRO A 258 -18.92 -35.50 4.82
#